data_AF-A0A535XBW7-F1
#
_entry.id   AF-A0A535XBW7-F1
#
_cell.length_a   1.000
_cell.length_b   1.000
_cell.length_c   1.000
_cell.angle_alpha   90.00
_cell.angle_beta   90.00
_cell.angle_gamma   90.00
#
_symmetry.space_group_name_H-M   'P 1'
#
loop_
_entity.id
_entity.type
_entity.pdbx_description
1 polymer ?
#
loop_
_entity_poly.entity_id
_entity_poly.type
_entity_poly.pdbx_seq_one_letter_code
_entity_poly.pdbx_strand_id
1 'polypeptide(L)'
;MDLRGRQASFGLLSFLLAVTVAACSPALSGEGSTPSSEPPRGGHGAAPGVGSPSPTELAIKVTMSGYGTLIIETSPGATCRAKAELPSGNTVLASDFLTDQKVDSAGRATWRYSTQIAGAGAGYGRYFIDCARDGRNVDATAEFAVR
;
A
#
# COMPACT_ATOMS: atom_id res chain seq x y z
N MET A 1 44.98 34.03 -18.35
CA MET A 1 43.74 33.93 -19.15
C MET A 1 43.95 32.88 -20.22
N ASP A 2 43.14 31.83 -20.22
CA ASP A 2 42.94 30.96 -21.39
C ASP A 2 41.49 30.45 -21.34
N LEU A 3 40.80 30.51 -22.48
CA LEU A 3 39.36 30.35 -22.68
C LEU A 3 39.10 29.04 -23.42
N ARG A 4 38.54 28.02 -22.75
CA ARG A 4 37.93 26.81 -23.35
C ARG A 4 37.37 25.94 -22.21
N GLY A 5 36.12 25.51 -22.17
CA GLY A 5 35.03 25.60 -23.13
C GLY A 5 33.67 25.46 -22.45
N ARG A 6 32.72 26.27 -22.93
CA ARG A 6 31.27 26.06 -22.82
C ARG A 6 30.82 25.37 -24.10
N GLN A 7 30.26 24.17 -24.01
CA GLN A 7 29.18 23.65 -24.88
C GLN A 7 28.55 22.49 -24.10
N ALA A 8 27.39 22.63 -23.45
CA ALA A 8 26.06 22.68 -24.05
C ALA A 8 25.83 21.53 -25.03
N SER A 9 25.23 20.44 -24.55
CA SER A 9 24.58 19.43 -25.39
C SER A 9 23.24 19.09 -24.74
N PHE A 10 22.29 19.99 -25.00
CA PHE A 10 20.87 19.69 -25.03
C PHE A 10 20.57 19.06 -26.39
N GLY A 11 20.11 17.82 -26.39
CA GLY A 11 19.65 17.09 -27.55
C GLY A 11 19.38 15.65 -27.13
N LEU A 12 18.34 14.98 -27.55
CA LEU A 12 17.24 15.31 -28.44
C LEU A 12 16.20 14.20 -28.17
N LEU A 13 14.92 14.58 -28.21
CA LEU A 13 13.77 13.76 -28.60
C LEU A 13 13.85 12.22 -28.45
N SER A 14 12.96 11.66 -27.63
CA SER A 14 12.08 10.55 -28.06
C SER A 14 10.90 10.41 -27.08
N PHE A 15 9.85 11.17 -27.38
CA PHE A 15 8.51 10.93 -26.87
C PHE A 15 7.94 9.75 -27.66
N LEU A 16 7.84 8.57 -27.05
CA LEU A 16 7.09 7.43 -27.62
C LEU A 16 5.88 7.17 -26.73
N LEU A 17 4.77 7.83 -27.07
CA LEU A 17 3.43 7.46 -26.65
C LEU A 17 3.06 6.14 -27.33
N ALA A 18 2.95 5.05 -26.57
CA ALA A 18 2.30 3.83 -27.02
C ALA A 18 0.94 3.72 -26.33
N VAL A 19 -0.10 4.18 -27.02
CA VAL A 19 -1.50 3.95 -26.64
C VAL A 19 -1.89 2.56 -27.17
N THR A 20 -1.92 1.56 -26.30
CA THR A 20 -2.48 0.24 -26.64
C THR A 20 -3.96 0.21 -26.28
N VAL A 21 -4.83 0.38 -27.29
CA VAL A 21 -6.26 0.11 -27.16
C VAL A 21 -6.47 -1.39 -27.27
N ALA A 22 -6.66 -2.06 -26.13
CA ALA A 22 -7.10 -3.45 -26.09
C ALA A 22 -8.63 -3.50 -26.24
N ALA A 23 -9.12 -3.49 -27.48
CA ALA A 23 -10.51 -3.83 -27.80
C ALA A 23 -10.54 -5.29 -28.27
N CYS A 24 -10.87 -6.21 -27.36
CA CYS A 24 -11.22 -7.58 -27.72
C CYS A 24 -12.66 -7.82 -27.29
N SER A 25 -13.58 -7.61 -28.22
CA SER A 25 -15.00 -7.94 -28.06
C SER A 25 -15.17 -9.47 -28.04
N PRO A 26 -15.89 -10.04 -27.07
CA PRO A 26 -16.31 -11.42 -27.18
C PRO A 26 -17.47 -11.53 -28.17
N ALA A 27 -17.22 -12.19 -29.30
CA ALA A 27 -18.25 -12.81 -30.11
C ALA A 27 -18.52 -14.20 -29.54
N LEU A 28 -19.72 -14.45 -29.02
CA LEU A 28 -20.26 -15.81 -29.04
C LEU A 28 -21.78 -15.80 -29.13
N SER A 29 -22.21 -16.32 -30.27
CA SER A 29 -23.54 -16.74 -30.69
C SER A 29 -24.24 -17.63 -29.68
N GLY A 30 -25.56 -17.73 -29.83
CA GLY A 30 -26.21 -19.04 -29.77
C GLY A 30 -27.43 -19.13 -28.87
N GLU A 31 -28.57 -19.23 -29.54
CA GLU A 31 -29.81 -19.90 -29.15
C GLU A 31 -30.33 -19.81 -27.71
N GLY A 32 -31.50 -19.18 -27.61
CA GLY A 32 -32.47 -19.54 -26.60
C GLY A 32 -32.90 -21.00 -26.72
N SER A 33 -33.02 -21.64 -25.56
CA SER A 33 -33.93 -22.77 -25.30
C SER A 33 -34.06 -22.91 -23.79
N THR A 34 -35.11 -22.32 -23.22
CA THR A 34 -35.77 -22.86 -22.01
C THR A 34 -36.41 -24.19 -22.39
N PRO A 35 -36.41 -25.24 -21.53
CA PRO A 35 -37.30 -25.19 -20.37
C PRO A 35 -36.90 -26.04 -19.14
N SER A 36 -37.66 -25.80 -18.07
CA SER A 36 -38.27 -26.82 -17.19
C SER A 36 -37.71 -27.01 -15.78
N SER A 37 -38.68 -27.01 -14.87
CA SER A 37 -38.63 -27.05 -13.40
C SER A 37 -37.98 -28.29 -12.77
N GLU A 38 -37.15 -28.03 -11.75
CA GLU A 38 -36.85 -28.68 -10.44
C GLU A 38 -37.54 -30.02 -10.00
N PRO A 39 -37.09 -30.78 -8.94
CA PRO A 39 -35.76 -31.24 -8.39
C PRO A 39 -35.66 -32.81 -8.33
N PRO A 40 -34.57 -33.44 -7.80
CA PRO A 40 -34.58 -33.84 -6.37
C PRO A 40 -33.22 -33.85 -5.64
N ARG A 41 -33.30 -33.46 -4.36
CA ARG A 41 -32.65 -34.01 -3.14
C ARG A 41 -31.51 -35.03 -3.36
N GLY A 42 -30.29 -34.63 -2.98
CA GLY A 42 -29.16 -35.53 -2.75
C GLY A 42 -28.09 -34.81 -1.95
N GLY A 43 -28.07 -34.98 -0.63
CA GLY A 43 -26.99 -34.48 0.21
C GLY A 43 -25.79 -35.40 0.14
N HIS A 44 -24.58 -34.86 0.01
CA HIS A 44 -23.31 -35.36 0.56
C HIS A 44 -22.37 -34.15 0.67
N GLY A 45 -21.69 -34.05 1.80
CA GLY A 45 -21.12 -32.81 2.30
C GLY A 45 -20.06 -32.14 1.42
N ALA A 46 -20.06 -30.82 1.51
CA ALA A 46 -18.82 -30.07 1.61
C ALA A 46 -19.06 -29.05 2.73
N ALA A 47 -18.58 -29.34 3.94
CA ALA A 47 -18.28 -28.25 4.85
C ALA A 47 -17.36 -27.30 4.06
N PRO A 48 -17.59 -25.98 4.03
CA PRO A 48 -16.55 -25.08 3.59
C PRO A 48 -15.39 -25.34 4.56
N GLY A 49 -14.37 -26.03 4.06
CA GLY A 49 -13.13 -26.22 4.78
C GLY A 49 -12.69 -24.82 5.17
N VAL A 50 -12.79 -24.52 6.46
CA VAL A 50 -12.13 -23.35 7.04
C VAL A 50 -10.67 -23.55 6.67
N GLY A 51 -10.22 -22.82 5.65
CA GLY A 51 -8.83 -22.84 5.26
C GLY A 51 -8.03 -22.54 6.51
N SER A 52 -7.19 -23.49 6.93
CA SER A 52 -6.23 -23.22 7.99
C SER A 52 -5.47 -21.96 7.57
N PRO A 53 -5.34 -20.94 8.43
CA PRO A 53 -4.54 -19.76 8.10
C PRO A 53 -3.15 -20.26 7.73
N SER A 54 -2.75 -20.01 6.48
CA SER A 54 -1.40 -20.34 6.03
C SER A 54 -0.40 -19.71 7.00
N PRO A 55 0.63 -20.46 7.46
CA PRO A 55 1.56 -19.92 8.43
C PRO A 55 2.33 -18.74 7.82
N THR A 56 2.14 -17.58 8.44
CA THR A 56 3.22 -16.61 8.65
C THR A 56 3.77 -15.95 7.37
N GLU A 57 2.89 -15.49 6.50
CA GLU A 57 3.26 -14.42 5.58
C GLU A 57 3.38 -13.12 6.38
N LEU A 58 4.55 -12.47 6.31
CA LEU A 58 4.72 -11.14 6.90
C LEU A 58 3.87 -10.19 6.05
N ALA A 59 2.82 -9.61 6.63
CA ALA A 59 1.93 -8.69 5.96
C ALA A 59 1.66 -7.48 6.86
N ILE A 60 1.41 -6.32 6.25
CA ILE A 60 1.04 -5.10 6.97
C ILE A 60 -0.44 -4.82 6.72
N LYS A 61 -1.21 -4.70 7.80
CA LYS A 61 -2.58 -4.20 7.76
C LYS A 61 -2.63 -2.86 8.49
N VAL A 62 -2.98 -1.79 7.78
CA VAL A 62 -3.17 -0.48 8.41
C VAL A 62 -4.55 -0.44 9.04
N THR A 63 -4.60 -0.23 10.36
CA THR A 63 -5.87 -0.17 11.12
C THR A 63 -6.32 1.25 11.38
N MET A 64 -5.38 2.20 11.45
CA MET A 64 -5.70 3.63 11.57
C MET A 64 -4.62 4.48 10.91
N SER A 65 -5.01 5.36 10.00
CA SER A 65 -4.16 6.42 9.47
C SER A 65 -4.83 7.79 9.65
N GLY A 66 -4.29 8.59 10.56
CA GLY A 66 -4.73 9.96 10.80
C GLY A 66 -3.53 10.88 10.88
N TYR A 67 -3.73 12.19 10.70
CA TYR A 67 -2.64 13.14 10.86
C TYR A 67 -2.12 13.09 12.31
N GLY A 68 -0.85 12.70 12.49
CA GLY A 68 -0.24 12.50 13.80
C GLY A 68 -0.51 11.16 14.47
N THR A 69 -1.17 10.20 13.82
CA THR A 69 -1.31 8.84 14.36
C THR A 69 -1.35 7.78 13.27
N LEU A 70 -0.58 6.72 13.48
CA LEU A 70 -0.59 5.52 12.66
C LEU A 70 -0.66 4.29 13.55
N ILE A 71 -1.57 3.38 13.25
CA ILE A 71 -1.66 2.05 13.89
C ILE A 71 -1.67 1.00 12.78
N ILE A 72 -0.82 -0.02 12.94
CA ILE A 72 -0.76 -1.17 12.05
C ILE A 72 -0.88 -2.47 12.85
N GLU A 73 -1.34 -3.50 12.17
CA GLU A 73 -1.25 -4.90 12.57
C GLU A 73 -0.27 -5.64 11.63
N THR A 74 0.60 -6.45 12.19
CA THR A 74 1.55 -7.31 11.47
C THR A 74 1.99 -8.48 12.36
N SER A 75 2.97 -9.27 11.92
CA SER A 75 3.44 -10.43 12.68
C SER A 75 4.12 -10.02 14.00
N PRO A 76 3.72 -10.56 15.17
CA PRO A 76 4.26 -10.19 16.49
C PRO A 76 5.79 -10.31 16.59
N GLY A 77 6.48 -9.26 17.01
CA GLY A 77 7.95 -9.24 17.09
C GLY A 77 8.69 -8.88 15.80
N ALA A 78 7.97 -8.56 14.71
CA ALA A 78 8.57 -7.85 13.58
C ALA A 78 9.08 -6.47 14.02
N THR A 79 10.06 -5.93 13.30
CA THR A 79 10.55 -4.56 13.50
C THR A 79 10.03 -3.70 12.35
N CYS A 80 9.30 -2.64 12.67
CA CYS A 80 8.71 -1.77 11.67
C CYS A 80 9.18 -0.34 11.82
N ARG A 81 9.31 0.36 10.70
CA ARG A 81 9.59 1.79 10.62
C ARG A 81 8.46 2.48 9.88
N ALA A 82 8.12 3.70 10.28
CA ALA A 82 7.20 4.55 9.55
C ALA A 82 7.89 5.84 9.09
N LYS A 83 7.40 6.46 8.03
CA LYS A 83 7.75 7.82 7.64
C LYS A 83 6.48 8.53 7.22
N ALA A 84 6.36 9.81 7.53
CA ALA A 84 5.20 10.59 7.12
C ALA A 84 5.65 11.71 6.18
N GLU A 85 5.03 11.79 5.01
CA GLU A 85 5.16 12.89 4.05
C GLU A 85 3.92 13.78 4.20
N LEU A 86 4.15 15.04 4.55
CA LEU A 86 3.09 16.03 4.70
C LEU A 86 2.62 16.53 3.33
N PRO A 87 1.40 17.10 3.23
CA PRO A 87 0.91 17.70 1.99
C PRO A 87 1.86 18.73 1.37
N SER A 88 2.65 19.42 2.18
CA SER A 88 3.69 20.36 1.72
C SER A 88 4.89 19.70 1.03
N GLY A 89 4.96 18.36 1.00
CA GLY A 89 6.11 17.59 0.52
C GLY A 89 7.22 17.43 1.57
N ASN A 90 7.08 18.08 2.73
CA ASN A 90 8.02 17.92 3.84
C ASN A 90 7.82 16.55 4.49
N THR A 91 8.90 15.80 4.69
CA THR A 91 8.86 14.61 5.54
C THR A 91 8.85 15.03 7.00
N VAL A 92 7.91 14.50 7.78
CA VAL A 92 7.89 14.68 9.22
C VAL A 92 9.16 14.07 9.80
N LEU A 93 10.02 14.93 10.34
CA LEU A 93 11.18 14.55 11.14
C LEU A 93 10.83 14.23 12.59
N ALA A 94 9.53 14.07 12.93
CA ALA A 94 9.15 13.60 14.25
C ALA A 94 9.86 12.26 14.47
N SER A 95 10.85 12.29 15.37
CA SER A 95 11.76 11.18 15.66
C SER A 95 10.98 9.89 15.86
N ASP A 96 9.81 10.00 16.47
CA ASP A 96 8.93 8.89 16.77
C ASP A 96 8.54 8.09 15.53
N PHE A 97 8.18 8.73 14.41
CA PHE A 97 7.82 8.01 13.19
C PHE A 97 9.04 7.35 12.55
N LEU A 98 10.14 8.07 12.46
CA LEU A 98 11.38 7.56 11.85
C LEU A 98 12.06 6.47 12.68
N THR A 99 11.61 6.25 13.92
CA THR A 99 12.17 5.25 14.82
C THR A 99 11.57 3.87 14.57
N ASP A 100 12.43 2.86 14.64
CA ASP A 100 12.04 1.46 14.59
C ASP A 100 11.20 1.09 15.82
N GLN A 101 10.04 0.51 15.59
CA GLN A 101 9.14 -0.03 16.60
C GLN A 101 9.12 -1.55 16.49
N LYS A 102 9.36 -2.21 17.62
CA LYS A 102 9.13 -3.65 17.74
C LYS A 102 7.63 -3.89 17.94
N VAL A 103 7.05 -4.71 17.08
CA VAL A 103 5.63 -5.06 17.11
C VAL A 103 5.35 -5.87 18.38
N ASP A 104 4.30 -5.49 19.11
CA ASP A 104 3.95 -6.09 20.39
C ASP A 104 3.51 -7.57 20.24
N SER A 105 3.29 -8.26 21.36
CA SER A 105 2.85 -9.67 21.36
C SER A 105 1.45 -9.86 20.76
N ALA A 106 0.65 -8.80 20.66
CA ALA A 106 -0.65 -8.79 20.00
C ALA A 106 -0.56 -8.52 18.49
N GLY A 107 0.64 -8.28 17.96
CA GLY A 107 0.85 -7.99 16.54
C GLY A 107 0.64 -6.54 16.16
N ARG A 108 0.68 -5.60 17.11
CA ARG A 108 0.40 -4.18 16.86
C ARG A 108 1.65 -3.31 17.02
N ALA A 109 1.78 -2.32 16.15
CA ALA A 109 2.70 -1.20 16.30
C ALA A 109 1.92 0.13 16.20
N THR A 110 2.37 1.14 16.92
CA THR A 110 1.70 2.44 16.99
C THR A 110 2.71 3.57 17.00
N TRP A 111 2.46 4.55 16.15
CA TRP A 111 3.22 5.80 16.10
C TRP A 111 2.28 6.96 16.33
N ARG A 112 2.76 7.96 17.08
CA ARG A 112 2.06 9.20 17.38
C ARG A 112 3.05 10.37 17.35
N TYR A 113 2.61 11.53 16.88
CA TYR A 113 3.34 12.79 17.03
C TYR A 113 2.37 13.94 17.31
N SER A 114 2.91 15.09 17.74
CA SER A 114 2.12 16.31 17.94
C SER A 114 1.55 16.84 16.61
N THR A 115 0.23 16.84 16.47
CA THR A 115 -0.47 17.15 15.22
C THR A 115 -0.22 18.56 14.68
N GLN A 116 0.35 19.49 15.45
CA GLN A 116 0.68 20.83 14.95
C GLN A 116 2.12 20.90 14.42
N ILE A 117 2.33 20.37 13.20
CA ILE A 117 3.59 20.61 12.47
C ILE A 117 3.45 21.89 11.66
N ALA A 118 4.28 22.89 11.98
CA ALA A 118 4.35 24.13 11.23
C ALA A 118 4.73 23.84 9.76
N GLY A 119 3.98 24.41 8.82
CA GLY A 119 4.22 24.20 7.40
C GLY A 119 3.81 22.82 6.86
N ALA A 120 2.92 22.09 7.54
CA ALA A 120 2.35 20.86 7.00
C ALA A 120 1.56 21.06 5.71
N GLY A 121 0.97 22.25 5.52
CA GLY A 121 0.02 22.51 4.45
C GLY A 121 -1.35 21.86 4.72
N ALA A 122 -2.28 22.04 3.79
CA ALA A 122 -3.60 21.40 3.81
C ALA A 122 -3.71 20.42 2.64
N GLY A 123 -4.48 19.34 2.82
CA GLY A 123 -4.66 18.31 1.81
C GLY A 123 -4.31 16.92 2.32
N TYR A 124 -3.76 16.07 1.46
CA TYR A 124 -3.43 14.69 1.79
C TYR A 124 -1.93 14.53 1.99
N GLY A 125 -1.56 13.89 3.10
CA GLY A 125 -0.24 13.37 3.34
C GLY A 125 -0.24 11.84 3.26
N ARG A 126 0.95 11.25 3.35
CA ARG A 126 1.14 9.81 3.18
C ARG A 126 2.12 9.25 4.20
N TYR A 127 1.77 8.11 4.77
CA TYR A 127 2.66 7.26 5.51
C TYR A 127 3.30 6.21 4.61
N PHE A 128 4.59 5.99 4.81
CA PHE A 128 5.36 4.88 4.25
C PHE A 128 5.78 3.98 5.40
N ILE A 129 5.54 2.69 5.28
CA ILE A 129 5.72 1.70 6.33
C ILE A 129 6.60 0.60 5.77
N ASP A 130 7.66 0.27 6.48
CA ASP A 130 8.55 -0.86 6.18
C ASP A 130 8.57 -1.76 7.42
N CYS A 131 8.39 -3.07 7.24
CA CYS A 131 8.45 -4.04 8.31
C CYS A 131 9.36 -5.20 7.93
N ALA A 132 10.26 -5.55 8.85
CA ALA A 132 11.23 -6.61 8.69
C ALA A 132 11.07 -7.69 9.77
N ARG A 133 11.15 -8.96 9.37
CA ARG A 133 11.19 -10.11 10.28
C ARG A 133 11.86 -11.32 9.62
N ASP A 134 12.77 -11.97 10.34
CA ASP A 134 13.40 -13.23 9.92
C ASP A 134 13.99 -13.16 8.48
N GLY A 135 14.56 -12.00 8.12
CA GLY A 135 15.14 -11.75 6.79
C GLY A 135 14.13 -11.43 5.67
N ARG A 136 12.84 -11.34 5.98
CA ARG A 136 11.78 -10.89 5.05
C ARG A 136 11.42 -9.44 5.34
N ASN A 137 11.18 -8.68 4.28
CA ASN A 137 10.70 -7.30 4.35
C ASN A 137 9.40 -7.16 3.58
N VAL A 138 8.51 -6.29 4.07
CA VAL A 138 7.30 -5.86 3.37
C VAL A 138 7.06 -4.39 3.59
N ASP A 139 6.52 -3.74 2.57
CA ASP A 139 6.21 -2.32 2.58
C ASP A 139 4.71 -2.08 2.44
N ALA A 140 4.24 -0.98 3.01
CA ALA A 140 2.87 -0.49 2.83
C ALA A 140 2.82 1.03 2.83
N THR A 141 1.74 1.57 2.26
CA THR A 141 1.45 3.01 2.31
C THR A 141 0.04 3.27 2.81
N ALA A 142 -0.16 4.37 3.52
CA ALA A 142 -1.49 4.82 3.94
C ALA A 142 -1.61 6.34 3.87
N GLU A 143 -2.75 6.84 3.44
CA GLU A 143 -2.98 8.28 3.35
C GLU A 143 -3.61 8.83 4.65
N PHE A 144 -3.39 10.11 4.90
CA PHE A 144 -4.08 10.87 5.95
C PHE A 144 -4.42 12.27 5.46
N ALA A 145 -5.49 12.85 5.99
CA ALA A 145 -5.89 14.22 5.66
C ALA A 145 -5.37 15.21 6.71
N VAL A 146 -4.87 16.36 6.26
CA VAL A 146 -4.54 17.55 7.06
C VAL A 146 -5.56 18.63 6.71
N ARG A 147 -6.20 19.17 7.74
CA ARG A 147 -7.24 20.21 7.64
C ARG A 147 -6.87 21.42 8.47
#